data_AF-A0ABD3ANM0-F1
#
_entry.id   AF-A0ABD3ANM0-F1
#
_cell.length_a   1.000
_cell.length_b   1.000
_cell.length_c   1.000
_cell.angle_alpha   90.00
_cell.angle_beta   90.00
_cell.angle_gamma   90.00
#
_symmetry.space_group_name_H-M   'P 1'
#
loop_
_entity.id
_entity.type
_entity.pdbx_description
1 polymer ?
#
loop_
_entity_poly.entity_id
_entity_poly.type
_entity_poly.pdbx_seq_one_letter_code
_entity_poly.pdbx_strand_id
1 'polypeptide(L)'
;MRSVQPHVYEAFDCQSNGRPDSEYLKWRWKPDGCYLPRRALKTWSKWVDNNMKGGKVIFYLGYSSAHFRGGDWDSGGTCIGETEPVISGSVLSNYPLKMKIVEEVIQEMLPVVLLNITKLTNFRKDGHPSVYGNNVTDGQKVSTKRQDCSPWYLPGVPNAWNELIYATLIVRQTSTVNH
;
A
#
# COMPACT_ATOMS: atom_id res chain seq x y z
N MET A 1 3.86 11.85 -7.49
CA MET A 1 4.39 10.49 -7.21
C MET A 1 5.37 10.59 -6.05
N ARG A 2 4.86 10.44 -4.83
CA ARG A 2 5.64 9.97 -3.69
C ARG A 2 4.78 8.89 -3.03
N SER A 3 5.28 7.67 -3.04
CA SER A 3 4.90 6.68 -2.03
C SER A 3 5.61 7.10 -0.75
N VAL A 4 4.96 6.89 0.41
CA VAL A 4 5.42 6.97 1.80
C VAL A 4 4.52 7.91 2.63
N GLN A 5 3.52 7.28 3.27
CA GLN A 5 3.23 7.30 4.71
C GLN A 5 2.43 8.47 5.32
N PRO A 6 1.40 8.17 6.15
CA PRO A 6 0.47 9.15 6.68
C PRO A 6 1.07 9.84 7.92
N HIS A 7 1.76 10.93 7.65
CA HIS A 7 1.73 12.18 8.42
C HIS A 7 2.72 13.10 7.72
N VAL A 8 2.22 13.90 6.78
CA VAL A 8 2.91 15.14 6.44
C VAL A 8 2.83 15.96 7.72
N TYR A 9 3.92 15.98 8.50
CA TYR A 9 4.02 16.87 9.66
C TYR A 9 3.59 18.26 9.23
N GLU A 10 2.87 19.01 10.08
CA GLU A 10 2.44 20.37 9.78
C GLU A 10 3.60 21.23 9.25
N ALA A 11 4.84 20.95 9.68
CA ALA A 11 6.08 21.53 9.17
C ALA A 11 6.33 21.39 7.64
N PHE A 12 5.71 20.42 6.97
CA PHE A 12 5.88 20.15 5.54
C PHE A 12 4.75 20.70 4.68
N ASP A 13 3.71 21.30 5.28
CA ASP A 13 2.70 22.06 4.54
C ASP A 13 3.18 23.50 4.33
N CYS A 14 4.00 23.69 3.30
CA CYS A 14 4.63 24.97 3.01
C CYS A 14 3.61 26.10 2.80
N GLN A 15 2.43 25.82 2.23
CA GLN A 15 1.40 26.85 2.01
C GLN A 15 0.74 27.27 3.32
N SER A 16 0.36 26.29 4.15
CA SER A 16 -0.16 26.58 5.49
C SER A 16 0.87 27.26 6.39
N ASN A 17 2.17 27.07 6.12
CA ASN A 17 3.29 27.74 6.81
C ASN A 17 3.71 29.08 6.17
N GLY A 18 2.88 29.65 5.29
CA GLY A 18 3.06 31.03 4.80
C GLY A 18 4.01 31.20 3.61
N ARG A 19 4.38 30.11 2.92
CA ARG A 19 5.13 30.22 1.66
C ARG A 19 4.23 30.83 0.56
N PRO A 20 4.62 31.95 -0.07
CA PRO A 20 3.75 32.72 -0.96
C PRO A 20 3.70 32.21 -2.42
N ASP A 21 4.73 31.48 -2.87
CA ASP A 21 4.77 30.92 -4.23
C ASP A 21 4.16 29.51 -4.25
N SER A 22 3.49 29.14 -5.35
CA SER A 22 2.92 27.80 -5.57
C SER A 22 3.56 27.06 -6.74
N GLU A 23 4.45 27.72 -7.49
CA GLU A 23 5.04 27.19 -8.72
C GLU A 23 5.79 25.88 -8.47
N TYR A 24 6.42 25.71 -7.31
CA TYR A 24 7.13 24.48 -6.93
C TYR A 24 6.25 23.21 -7.00
N LEU A 25 4.92 23.35 -6.84
CA LEU A 25 3.98 22.23 -6.96
C LEU A 25 3.92 21.68 -8.40
N LYS A 26 4.29 22.47 -9.40
CA LYS A 26 4.34 22.08 -10.81
C LYS A 26 5.63 21.32 -11.18
N TRP A 27 6.65 21.38 -10.33
CA TRP A 27 7.94 20.75 -10.60
C TRP A 27 7.88 19.28 -10.22
N ARG A 28 7.65 18.42 -11.20
CA ARG A 28 7.66 16.97 -11.00
C ARG A 28 8.89 16.37 -11.64
N TRP A 29 9.87 16.01 -10.82
CA TRP A 29 11.02 15.23 -11.29
C TRP A 29 10.54 13.83 -11.71
N LYS A 30 10.78 13.50 -12.98
CA LYS A 30 10.62 12.15 -13.53
C LYS A 30 11.95 11.82 -14.22
N PRO A 31 12.65 10.74 -13.83
CA PRO A 31 13.83 10.32 -14.55
C PRO A 31 13.43 9.91 -15.96
N ASP A 32 14.18 10.38 -16.94
CA ASP A 32 14.01 9.95 -18.32
C ASP A 32 14.51 8.50 -18.49
N GLY A 33 13.79 7.70 -19.27
CA GLY A 33 14.16 6.31 -19.59
C GLY A 33 14.17 5.29 -18.43
N CYS A 34 13.73 5.63 -17.20
CA CYS A 34 13.76 4.70 -16.07
C CYS A 34 12.48 4.73 -15.22
N TYR A 35 11.78 3.60 -15.13
CA TYR A 35 10.74 3.41 -14.13
C TYR A 35 11.39 3.15 -12.77
N LEU A 36 11.40 4.15 -11.88
CA LEU A 36 11.96 4.04 -10.52
C LEU A 36 11.55 2.75 -9.77
N PRO A 37 10.27 2.31 -9.80
CA PRO A 37 9.88 1.05 -9.15
C PRO A 37 10.63 -0.16 -9.71
N ARG A 38 10.82 -0.23 -11.04
CA ARG A 38 11.54 -1.32 -11.70
C ARG A 38 13.01 -1.35 -11.28
N ARG A 39 13.67 -0.19 -11.28
CA ARG A 39 15.08 -0.10 -10.87
C ARG A 39 15.26 -0.49 -9.40
N ALA A 40 14.37 -0.02 -8.53
CA ALA A 40 14.41 -0.38 -7.11
C ALA A 40 14.23 -1.89 -6.91
N LEU A 41 13.24 -2.50 -7.57
CA LEU A 41 13.00 -3.94 -7.48
C LEU A 41 14.15 -4.77 -8.05
N LYS A 42 14.75 -4.35 -9.18
CA LYS A 42 15.94 -5.03 -9.72
C LYS A 42 17.15 -4.93 -8.81
N THR A 43 17.34 -3.80 -8.12
CA THR A 43 18.39 -3.66 -7.09
C THR A 43 18.13 -4.60 -5.93
N TRP A 44 16.89 -4.66 -5.44
CA TRP A 44 16.50 -5.60 -4.38
C TRP A 44 16.67 -7.05 -4.82
N SER A 45 16.33 -7.39 -6.07
CA SER A 45 16.54 -8.72 -6.65
C SER A 45 17.99 -9.14 -6.58
N LYS A 46 18.91 -8.31 -7.07
CA LYS A 46 20.35 -8.59 -6.98
C LYS A 46 20.82 -8.78 -5.55
N TRP A 47 20.26 -8.02 -4.60
CA TRP A 47 20.57 -8.22 -3.20
C TRP A 47 20.08 -9.57 -2.70
N VAL A 48 18.87 -9.99 -3.05
CA VAL A 48 18.33 -11.32 -2.71
C VAL A 48 19.25 -12.42 -3.25
N ASP A 49 19.61 -12.36 -4.54
CA ASP A 49 20.48 -13.37 -5.17
C ASP A 49 21.83 -13.50 -4.47
N ASN A 50 22.41 -12.38 -4.02
CA ASN A 50 23.72 -12.35 -3.39
C ASN A 50 23.72 -12.74 -1.90
N ASN A 51 22.59 -12.59 -1.19
CA ASN A 51 22.55 -12.71 0.28
C ASN A 51 21.65 -13.84 0.78
N MET A 52 20.65 -14.25 0.00
CA MET A 52 19.67 -15.23 0.43
C MET A 52 20.07 -16.62 -0.07
N LYS A 53 20.71 -17.39 0.82
CA LYS A 53 21.08 -18.79 0.57
C LYS A 53 19.88 -19.73 0.78
N GLY A 54 19.99 -20.95 0.22
CA GLY A 54 18.91 -21.93 0.11
C GLY A 54 18.17 -22.27 1.41
N GLY A 55 16.95 -22.79 1.25
CA GLY A 55 16.07 -23.23 2.36
C GLY A 55 15.16 -22.14 2.96
N LYS A 56 15.27 -20.89 2.51
CA LYS A 56 14.41 -19.78 2.95
C LYS A 56 13.35 -19.47 1.91
N VAL A 57 12.16 -19.08 2.36
CA VAL A 57 11.09 -18.52 1.52
C VAL A 57 11.00 -17.04 1.79
N ILE A 58 10.88 -16.23 0.73
CA ILE A 58 10.76 -14.77 0.84
C ILE A 58 9.38 -14.38 0.34
N PHE A 59 8.63 -13.62 1.13
CA PHE A 59 7.36 -13.08 0.70
C PHE A 59 7.53 -11.62 0.27
N TYR A 60 7.01 -11.30 -0.92
CA TYR A 60 6.81 -9.93 -1.33
C TYR A 60 5.32 -9.60 -1.21
N LEU A 61 4.97 -8.66 -0.34
CA LEU A 61 3.60 -8.20 -0.20
C LEU A 61 3.28 -7.19 -1.30
N GLY A 62 2.22 -7.46 -2.06
CA GLY A 62 1.76 -6.61 -3.16
C GLY A 62 1.26 -5.24 -2.71
N TYR A 63 0.84 -4.41 -3.66
CA TYR A 63 0.39 -3.05 -3.37
C TYR A 63 -0.89 -3.05 -2.52
N SER A 64 -0.86 -2.34 -1.39
CA SER A 64 -2.04 -2.09 -0.54
C SER A 64 -2.71 -0.79 -0.95
N SER A 65 -4.00 -0.85 -1.27
CA SER A 65 -4.77 0.32 -1.68
C SER A 65 -5.15 1.22 -0.51
N ALA A 66 -5.09 2.53 -0.75
CA ALA A 66 -5.68 3.55 0.09
C ALA A 66 -6.98 4.02 -0.56
N HIS A 67 -8.03 4.23 0.24
CA HIS A 67 -9.38 4.47 -0.30
C HIS A 67 -9.88 5.86 0.03
N PHE A 68 -10.00 6.69 -1.00
CA PHE A 68 -10.50 8.04 -0.87
C PHE A 68 -11.74 8.22 -1.77
N ARG A 69 -12.88 8.65 -1.19
CA ARG A 69 -14.15 8.91 -1.88
C ARG A 69 -14.11 10.27 -2.54
N GLY A 70 -14.49 10.34 -3.82
CA GLY A 70 -14.64 11.61 -4.52
C GLY A 70 -13.32 12.23 -5.00
N GLY A 71 -12.18 11.57 -4.79
CA GLY A 71 -10.86 12.05 -5.19
C GLY A 71 -9.78 11.39 -4.35
N ASP A 72 -8.51 11.71 -4.63
CA ASP A 72 -7.37 11.37 -3.77
C ASP A 72 -7.30 12.33 -2.56
N TRP A 73 -6.35 12.07 -1.65
CA TRP A 73 -6.14 12.91 -0.46
C TRP A 73 -5.91 14.40 -0.76
N ASP A 74 -5.36 14.75 -1.93
CA ASP A 74 -5.08 16.11 -2.38
C ASP A 74 -6.22 16.74 -3.20
N SER A 75 -7.28 15.97 -3.47
CA SER A 75 -8.41 16.38 -4.33
C SER A 75 -9.78 16.18 -3.67
N GLY A 76 -9.83 16.15 -2.33
CA GLY A 76 -11.08 16.11 -1.55
C GLY A 76 -11.57 14.70 -1.18
N GLY A 77 -10.69 13.71 -1.33
CA GLY A 77 -10.92 12.31 -1.01
C GLY A 77 -11.22 11.96 0.46
N THR A 78 -12.21 11.09 0.75
CA THR A 78 -12.56 10.68 2.14
C THR A 78 -12.96 9.19 2.30
N CYS A 79 -12.71 8.58 3.46
CA CYS A 79 -13.19 7.22 3.79
C CYS A 79 -14.20 7.20 4.95
N ILE A 80 -14.68 8.36 5.39
CA ILE A 80 -15.59 8.44 6.53
C ILE A 80 -16.96 7.81 6.20
N GLY A 81 -17.49 7.04 7.15
CA GLY A 81 -18.82 6.43 7.07
C GLY A 81 -18.91 5.20 6.17
N GLU A 82 -17.79 4.75 5.60
CA GLU A 82 -17.72 3.51 4.83
C GLU A 82 -17.70 2.33 5.80
N THR A 83 -18.70 1.46 5.71
CA THR A 83 -18.93 0.37 6.67
C THR A 83 -19.04 -1.00 6.01
N GLU A 84 -19.10 -1.03 4.69
CA GLU A 84 -19.25 -2.25 3.90
C GLU A 84 -18.19 -2.33 2.79
N PRO A 85 -17.81 -3.55 2.37
CA PRO A 85 -16.93 -3.73 1.23
C PRO A 85 -17.51 -3.16 -0.07
N VAL A 86 -16.65 -2.59 -0.89
CA VAL A 86 -17.00 -2.06 -2.21
C VAL A 86 -17.22 -3.20 -3.19
N ILE A 87 -18.46 -3.51 -3.56
CA ILE A 87 -18.79 -4.60 -4.50
C ILE A 87 -18.82 -4.16 -5.97
N SER A 88 -18.81 -2.86 -6.27
CA SER A 88 -18.89 -2.33 -7.64
C SER A 88 -18.18 -0.98 -7.78
N GLY A 89 -17.87 -0.58 -9.03
CA GLY A 89 -17.30 0.73 -9.34
C GLY A 89 -15.85 0.71 -9.83
N SER A 90 -15.38 1.87 -10.29
CA SER A 90 -14.07 2.02 -10.96
C SER A 90 -12.87 1.69 -10.07
N VAL A 91 -13.01 1.80 -8.74
CA VAL A 91 -11.96 1.43 -7.78
C VAL A 91 -11.55 -0.04 -7.93
N LEU A 92 -12.49 -0.92 -8.28
CA LEU A 92 -12.20 -2.35 -8.49
C LEU A 92 -11.42 -2.61 -9.79
N SER A 93 -11.59 -1.74 -10.79
CA SER A 93 -10.85 -1.80 -12.06
C SER A 93 -9.48 -1.12 -12.01
N ASN A 94 -9.21 -0.35 -10.95
CA ASN A 94 -7.95 0.36 -10.80
C ASN A 94 -6.85 -0.61 -10.37
N TYR A 95 -6.04 -1.05 -11.34
CA TYR A 95 -4.85 -1.84 -11.09
C TYR A 95 -3.59 -0.98 -11.30
N PRO A 96 -2.88 -0.59 -10.23
CA PRO A 96 -1.79 0.36 -10.34
C PRO A 96 -0.66 -0.12 -11.24
N LEU A 97 -0.14 0.76 -12.11
CA LEU A 97 1.01 0.44 -12.96
C LEU A 97 2.23 -0.07 -12.17
N LYS A 98 2.44 0.46 -10.97
CA LYS A 98 3.48 -0.01 -10.04
C LYS A 98 3.31 -1.49 -9.66
N MET A 99 2.09 -1.98 -9.54
CA MET A 99 1.83 -3.39 -9.25
C MET A 99 2.12 -4.28 -10.46
N LYS A 100 1.81 -3.83 -11.69
CA LYS A 100 2.22 -4.53 -12.92
C LYS A 100 3.74 -4.71 -13.01
N ILE A 101 4.50 -3.68 -12.62
CA ILE A 101 5.97 -3.74 -12.56
C ILE A 101 6.44 -4.74 -11.48
N VAL A 102 5.77 -4.79 -10.33
CA VAL A 102 6.06 -5.78 -9.27
C VAL A 102 5.88 -7.20 -9.82
N GLU A 103 4.74 -7.50 -10.43
CA GLU A 103 4.47 -8.81 -11.03
C GLU A 103 5.55 -9.20 -12.04
N GLU A 104 5.87 -8.29 -12.96
CA GLU A 104 6.86 -8.53 -14.01
C GLU A 104 8.26 -8.83 -13.45
N VAL A 105 8.68 -8.14 -12.39
CA VAL A 105 10.02 -8.36 -11.81
C VAL A 105 10.04 -9.57 -10.87
N ILE A 106 9.03 -9.72 -10.01
CA ILE A 106 9.01 -10.78 -8.99
C ILE A 106 8.79 -12.16 -9.60
N GLN A 107 8.04 -12.29 -10.70
CA GLN A 107 7.82 -13.58 -11.37
C GLN A 107 9.11 -14.25 -11.86
N GLU A 108 10.16 -13.47 -12.10
CA GLU A 108 11.47 -13.95 -12.54
C GLU A 108 12.40 -14.28 -11.35
N MET A 109 11.94 -14.10 -10.11
CA MET A 109 12.74 -14.27 -8.91
C MET A 109 12.40 -15.56 -8.16
N LEU A 110 13.43 -16.32 -7.79
CA LEU A 110 13.33 -17.43 -6.85
C LEU A 110 14.26 -17.15 -5.64
N PRO A 111 13.87 -17.49 -4.40
CA PRO A 111 12.66 -18.18 -3.95
C PRO A 111 11.56 -17.21 -3.47
N VAL A 112 11.30 -16.12 -4.21
CA VAL A 112 10.33 -15.11 -3.80
C VAL A 112 8.90 -15.52 -4.19
N VAL A 113 7.97 -15.39 -3.25
CA VAL A 113 6.54 -15.58 -3.46
C VAL A 113 5.83 -14.23 -3.39
N LEU A 114 5.13 -13.88 -4.45
CA LEU A 114 4.30 -12.67 -4.49
C LEU A 114 2.94 -12.95 -3.83
N LEU A 115 2.63 -12.22 -2.76
CA LEU A 115 1.30 -12.16 -2.18
C LEU A 115 0.55 -10.97 -2.79
N ASN A 116 -0.18 -11.22 -3.88
CA ASN A 116 -0.94 -10.18 -4.56
C ASN A 116 -2.22 -9.84 -3.79
N ILE A 117 -2.10 -8.93 -2.82
CA ILE A 117 -3.20 -8.43 -2.01
C ILE A 117 -3.97 -7.27 -2.66
N THR A 118 -3.52 -6.75 -3.79
CA THR A 118 -4.02 -5.48 -4.35
C THR A 118 -5.51 -5.51 -4.62
N LYS A 119 -5.98 -6.55 -5.31
CA LYS A 119 -7.41 -6.70 -5.61
C LYS A 119 -8.22 -6.90 -4.32
N LEU A 120 -7.73 -7.70 -3.38
CA LEU A 120 -8.37 -7.91 -2.08
C LEU A 120 -8.53 -6.60 -1.31
N THR A 121 -7.49 -5.76 -1.29
CA THR A 121 -7.56 -4.46 -0.63
C THR A 121 -8.51 -3.49 -1.31
N ASN A 122 -8.67 -3.51 -2.63
CA ASN A 122 -9.60 -2.62 -3.35
C ASN A 122 -11.06 -2.76 -2.91
N PHE A 123 -11.46 -3.93 -2.42
CA PHE A 123 -12.81 -4.15 -1.89
C PHE A 123 -12.99 -3.53 -0.51
N ARG A 124 -11.91 -3.32 0.26
CA ARG A 124 -11.99 -3.18 1.71
C ARG A 124 -11.96 -1.75 2.21
N LYS A 125 -12.64 -0.83 1.53
CA LYS A 125 -12.69 0.59 1.95
C LYS A 125 -13.18 0.77 3.40
N ASP A 126 -14.04 -0.13 3.86
CA ASP A 126 -14.55 -0.25 5.24
C ASP A 126 -13.46 -0.52 6.29
N GLY A 127 -12.31 -1.05 5.89
CA GLY A 127 -11.27 -1.50 6.80
C GLY A 127 -10.33 -0.41 7.32
N HIS A 128 -10.55 0.86 6.99
CA HIS A 128 -9.66 1.97 7.35
C HIS A 128 -10.08 2.70 8.63
N PRO A 129 -9.13 3.20 9.44
CA PRO A 129 -9.41 4.00 10.64
C PRO A 129 -10.24 5.26 10.41
N SER A 130 -10.11 5.87 9.23
CA SER A 130 -10.76 7.14 8.91
C SER A 130 -10.47 8.18 10.02
N VAL A 131 -11.50 8.74 10.64
CA VAL A 131 -11.39 9.76 11.69
C VAL A 131 -10.88 9.19 13.03
N TYR A 132 -10.93 7.88 13.23
CA TYR A 132 -10.54 7.23 14.48
C TYR A 132 -9.06 6.80 14.50
N GLY A 133 -8.24 7.48 13.69
CA GLY A 133 -6.78 7.36 13.72
C GLY A 133 -6.15 7.92 15.01
N ASN A 134 -4.85 8.14 15.00
CA ASN A 134 -4.09 8.48 16.21
C ASN A 134 -4.69 9.65 17.03
N ASN A 135 -4.63 9.50 18.37
CA ASN A 135 -5.00 10.50 19.39
C ASN A 135 -6.50 10.74 19.62
N VAL A 136 -7.39 9.83 19.24
CA VAL A 136 -8.78 9.88 19.72
C VAL A 136 -8.85 9.30 21.14
N THR A 137 -8.87 10.17 22.15
CA THR A 137 -9.21 9.78 23.53
C THR A 137 -10.72 9.82 23.73
N ASP A 138 -11.22 8.95 24.61
CA ASP A 138 -12.65 8.81 24.86
C ASP A 138 -13.26 10.16 25.28
N GLY A 139 -14.33 10.59 24.60
CA GLY A 139 -14.99 11.88 24.81
C GLY A 139 -14.39 13.09 24.06
N GLN A 140 -13.28 12.97 23.31
CA GLN A 140 -12.80 14.05 22.44
C GLN A 140 -13.61 14.16 21.14
N LYS A 141 -13.91 15.40 20.72
CA LYS A 141 -14.50 15.66 19.41
C LYS A 141 -13.50 15.25 18.32
N VAL A 142 -13.87 14.23 17.56
CA VAL A 142 -13.07 13.75 16.45
C VAL A 142 -13.21 14.72 15.26
N SER A 143 -12.07 15.22 14.76
CA SER A 143 -12.06 16.09 13.59
C SER A 143 -12.39 15.30 12.32
N THR A 144 -13.40 15.73 11.57
CA THR A 144 -13.72 15.14 10.26
C THR A 144 -12.77 15.59 9.14
N LYS A 145 -11.91 16.59 9.40
CA LYS A 145 -10.96 17.14 8.43
C LYS A 145 -9.69 16.31 8.28
N ARG A 146 -9.32 15.52 9.28
CA ARG A 146 -8.15 14.63 9.24
C ARG A 146 -8.64 13.19 9.30
N GLN A 147 -8.29 12.40 8.30
CA GLN A 147 -8.72 11.00 8.19
C GLN A 147 -7.58 10.14 7.68
N ASP A 148 -7.44 8.97 8.27
CA ASP A 148 -6.47 7.96 7.89
C ASP A 148 -7.13 6.89 7.02
N CYS A 149 -7.04 7.08 5.70
CA CYS A 149 -7.63 6.18 4.70
C CYS A 149 -6.59 5.27 4.02
N SER A 150 -5.42 5.12 4.65
CA SER A 150 -4.29 4.31 4.17
C SER A 150 -3.95 3.15 5.11
N PRO A 151 -3.77 3.36 6.44
CA PRO A 151 -3.54 2.24 7.35
C PRO A 151 -4.82 1.41 7.53
N TRP A 152 -4.68 0.17 7.99
CA TRP A 152 -5.80 -0.72 8.23
C TRP A 152 -6.11 -0.82 9.72
N TYR A 153 -7.39 -0.93 10.08
CA TYR A 153 -7.79 -1.35 11.42
C TYR A 153 -7.27 -2.75 11.74
N LEU A 154 -7.04 -2.98 13.04
CA LEU A 154 -6.83 -4.31 13.60
C LEU A 154 -7.89 -4.57 14.68
N PRO A 155 -8.52 -5.76 14.71
CA PRO A 155 -8.46 -6.81 13.67
C PRO A 155 -9.09 -6.34 12.35
N GLY A 156 -8.64 -6.89 11.21
CA GLY A 156 -9.10 -6.47 9.89
C GLY A 156 -8.34 -7.08 8.71
N VAL A 157 -8.19 -6.29 7.64
CA VAL A 157 -7.56 -6.72 6.38
C VAL A 157 -6.19 -7.40 6.55
N PRO A 158 -5.28 -6.92 7.44
CA PRO A 158 -4.00 -7.58 7.65
C PRO A 158 -4.09 -9.01 8.21
N ASN A 159 -5.18 -9.38 8.88
CA ASN A 159 -5.39 -10.76 9.32
C ASN A 159 -5.46 -11.74 8.14
N ALA A 160 -6.18 -11.36 7.07
CA ALA A 160 -6.24 -12.17 5.85
C ALA A 160 -4.86 -12.33 5.19
N TRP A 161 -3.98 -11.34 5.28
CA TRP A 161 -2.62 -11.45 4.75
C TRP A 161 -1.79 -12.47 5.53
N ASN A 162 -1.93 -12.47 6.86
CA ASN A 162 -1.28 -13.46 7.72
C ASN A 162 -1.79 -14.88 7.43
N GLU A 163 -3.10 -15.05 7.19
CA GLU A 163 -3.69 -16.32 6.78
C GLU A 163 -3.13 -16.80 5.43
N LEU A 164 -2.98 -15.90 4.44
CA LEU A 164 -2.37 -16.23 3.15
C LEU A 164 -0.90 -16.64 3.28
N ILE A 165 -0.12 -15.96 4.12
CA ILE A 165 1.27 -16.35 4.42
C ILE A 165 1.29 -17.75 5.04
N TYR A 166 0.48 -17.98 6.07
CA TYR A 166 0.42 -19.24 6.79
C TYR A 166 0.02 -20.41 5.88
N ALA A 167 -1.04 -20.24 5.09
CA ALA A 167 -1.48 -21.23 4.11
C ALA A 167 -0.39 -21.55 3.09
N THR A 168 0.32 -20.53 2.59
CA THR A 168 1.43 -20.73 1.64
C THR A 168 2.57 -21.52 2.26
N LEU A 169 2.92 -21.28 3.52
CA LEU A 169 3.96 -22.03 4.23
C LEU A 169 3.58 -23.51 4.38
N ILE A 170 2.34 -23.80 4.77
CA ILE A 170 1.85 -25.18 4.91
C ILE A 170 1.91 -25.92 3.57
N VAL A 171 1.35 -25.32 2.51
CA VAL A 171 1.31 -25.96 1.19
C VAL A 171 2.72 -26.33 0.74
N ARG A 172 3.69 -25.43 0.88
CA ARG A 172 5.08 -25.70 0.50
C ARG A 172 5.72 -26.81 1.35
N GLN A 173 5.46 -26.84 2.64
CA GLN A 173 5.96 -27.91 3.52
C GLN A 173 5.41 -29.28 3.10
N THR A 174 4.11 -29.36 2.78
CA THR A 174 3.51 -30.62 2.32
C THR A 174 4.04 -31.08 0.97
N SER A 175 4.33 -30.15 0.04
CA SER A 175 4.93 -30.47 -1.25
C SER A 175 6.37 -30.98 -1.14
N THR A 176 7.13 -30.56 -0.12
CA THR A 176 8.49 -31.07 0.13
C THR A 176 8.54 -32.43 0.83
N VAL A 177 7.44 -32.88 1.45
CA VAL A 177 7.37 -34.19 2.15
C VAL A 177 6.93 -35.31 1.21
N ASN A 178 6.27 -34.99 0.09
CA ASN A 178 5.77 -35.95 -0.89
C ASN A 178 6.74 -36.24 -2.06
N HIS A 179 7.98 -35.78 -1.97
CA HIS A 179 9.09 -36.05 -2.90
C HIS A 179 10.33 -36.48 -2.12
#